data_AF-A0A379VUT1-F1
#
_entry.id   AF-A0A379VUT1-F1
#
_cell.length_a   1.000
_cell.length_b   1.000
_cell.length_c   1.000
_cell.angle_alpha   90.00
_cell.angle_beta   90.00
_cell.angle_gamma   90.00
#
_symmetry.space_group_name_H-M   'P 1'
#
loop_
_entity.id
_entity.type
_entity.pdbx_description
1 polymer ?
#
loop_
_entity_poly.entity_id
_entity_poly.type
_entity_poly.pdbx_seq_one_letter_code
_entity_poly.pdbx_strand_id
1 'polypeptide(L)'
;MAGITQDFTDGTTTNTGRGLDVAISQNGFFRLVDSNGSVFYSRNGQFKLDENRNLVNMQGMQLTGYPATGTPPTIQQGANPAPITIPNTLMAAKSTTTASMQINLNSTDPVPSKTPFSVSDADSYNKKGTVTVYDSQGNAHDMNVYFVKTKDNEWAVYTHDSSDPAATAPTTASTTLKFNENGILESGGTVNITTGTINGATAATFSLSFLNSMQQNTGANNIVATNQNGYKPGDLVSYQINNDGTVVGNYSNEQEQVLGQIVLANFANNEGLASRAITSGRRRRLPGLRCWGLPVPATSVS
;
A
#
# COMPACT_ATOMS: atom_id res chain seq x y z
N MET A 1 -46.02 -26.52 21.05
CA MET A 1 -45.52 -26.58 19.66
C MET A 1 -44.00 -26.59 19.74
N ALA A 2 -43.36 -27.68 19.33
CA ALA A 2 -41.89 -27.77 19.35
C ALA A 2 -41.33 -26.91 18.22
N GLY A 3 -40.50 -25.92 18.56
CA GLY A 3 -39.79 -25.10 17.57
C GLY A 3 -38.75 -25.95 16.85
N ILE A 4 -38.56 -25.70 15.56
CA ILE A 4 -37.46 -26.29 14.79
C ILE A 4 -36.19 -25.54 15.20
N THR A 5 -35.33 -26.18 16.00
CA THR A 5 -33.99 -25.68 16.36
C THR A 5 -33.04 -25.91 15.19
N GLN A 6 -32.27 -24.91 14.80
CA GLN A 6 -31.29 -25.02 13.73
C GLN A 6 -29.91 -25.27 14.34
N ASP A 7 -29.23 -26.34 13.95
CA ASP A 7 -27.86 -26.59 14.42
C ASP A 7 -26.88 -25.60 13.76
N PHE A 8 -26.12 -24.87 14.58
CA PHE A 8 -25.13 -23.88 14.17
C PHE A 8 -23.69 -24.35 14.37
N THR A 9 -23.47 -25.65 14.63
CA THR A 9 -22.13 -26.25 14.65
C THR A 9 -21.47 -26.14 13.27
N ASP A 10 -20.15 -25.91 13.27
CA ASP A 10 -19.40 -25.70 12.03
C ASP A 10 -19.24 -27.02 11.26
N GLY A 11 -19.51 -26.97 9.96
CA GLY A 11 -19.18 -28.06 9.04
C GLY A 11 -17.71 -28.03 8.63
N THR A 12 -17.25 -29.06 7.93
CA THR A 12 -15.88 -29.10 7.40
C THR A 12 -15.70 -28.07 6.28
N THR A 13 -14.67 -27.21 6.39
CA THR A 13 -14.28 -26.29 5.32
C THR A 13 -13.75 -27.07 4.12
N THR A 14 -14.25 -26.74 2.92
CA THR A 14 -13.77 -27.33 1.66
C THR A 14 -13.19 -26.24 0.78
N ASN A 15 -11.99 -26.47 0.23
CA ASN A 15 -11.35 -25.51 -0.66
C ASN A 15 -12.01 -25.59 -2.05
N THR A 16 -12.46 -24.45 -2.57
CA THR A 16 -13.14 -24.36 -3.88
C THR A 16 -12.24 -23.81 -4.99
N GLY A 17 -11.05 -23.30 -4.66
CA GLY A 17 -10.14 -22.64 -5.59
C GLY A 17 -10.62 -21.28 -6.13
N ARG A 18 -11.74 -20.73 -5.62
CA ARG A 18 -12.29 -19.44 -6.07
C ARG A 18 -12.03 -18.35 -5.02
N GLY A 19 -11.35 -17.27 -5.41
CA GLY A 19 -10.92 -16.21 -4.48
C GLY A 19 -12.03 -15.36 -3.84
N LEU A 20 -13.30 -15.55 -4.23
CA LEU A 20 -14.47 -14.88 -3.63
C LEU A 20 -15.35 -15.84 -2.82
N ASP A 21 -14.96 -17.11 -2.71
CA ASP A 21 -15.59 -18.02 -1.75
C ASP A 21 -14.88 -17.90 -0.42
N VAL A 22 -15.58 -17.40 0.59
CA VAL A 22 -15.07 -17.24 1.95
C VAL A 22 -15.87 -18.07 2.94
N ALA A 23 -15.23 -18.53 4.00
CA ALA A 23 -15.89 -19.24 5.08
C ALA A 23 -15.74 -18.44 6.39
N ILE A 24 -16.61 -18.72 7.36
CA ILE A 24 -16.45 -18.24 8.72
C ILE A 24 -16.22 -19.49 9.55
N SER A 25 -15.07 -19.57 10.23
CA SER A 25 -14.68 -20.75 11.03
C SER A 25 -15.16 -20.71 12.49
N GLN A 26 -15.88 -19.66 12.86
CA GLN A 26 -16.38 -19.40 14.21
C GLN A 26 -17.77 -18.75 14.14
N ASN A 27 -18.26 -18.28 15.29
CA ASN A 27 -19.47 -17.48 15.38
C ASN A 27 -19.38 -16.20 14.54
N GLY A 28 -20.27 -16.08 13.58
CA GLY A 28 -20.46 -14.89 12.77
C GLY A 28 -21.45 -15.13 11.64
N PHE A 29 -21.95 -14.02 11.10
CA PHE A 29 -22.74 -14.00 9.87
C PHE A 29 -22.27 -12.85 9.00
N PHE A 30 -22.20 -13.09 7.69
CA PHE A 30 -22.08 -12.02 6.70
C PHE A 30 -23.34 -11.15 6.73
N ARG A 31 -23.17 -9.83 6.75
CA ARG A 31 -24.26 -8.87 6.63
C ARG A 31 -24.51 -8.52 5.16
N LEU A 32 -25.71 -8.82 4.68
CA LEU A 32 -26.15 -8.60 3.30
C LEU A 32 -27.27 -7.56 3.25
N VAL A 33 -27.42 -6.87 2.12
CA VAL A 33 -28.56 -6.00 1.83
C VAL A 33 -29.23 -6.36 0.51
N ASP A 34 -30.56 -6.31 0.45
CA ASP A 34 -31.29 -6.41 -0.82
C ASP A 34 -31.40 -5.05 -1.52
N SER A 35 -31.94 -5.04 -2.74
CA SER A 35 -32.17 -3.82 -3.53
C SER A 35 -33.09 -2.79 -2.87
N ASN A 36 -33.88 -3.22 -1.87
CA ASN A 36 -34.78 -2.34 -1.10
C ASN A 36 -34.12 -1.82 0.18
N GLY A 37 -32.82 -2.07 0.39
CA GLY A 37 -32.06 -1.66 1.56
C GLY A 37 -32.32 -2.49 2.82
N SER A 38 -33.06 -3.58 2.70
CA SER A 38 -33.31 -4.44 3.86
C SER A 38 -32.11 -5.32 4.17
N VAL A 39 -31.81 -5.47 5.46
CA VAL A 39 -30.66 -6.23 5.95
C VAL A 39 -30.99 -7.71 6.16
N PHE A 40 -30.05 -8.58 5.78
CA PHE A 40 -30.09 -10.03 5.96
C PHE A 40 -28.75 -10.54 6.48
N TYR A 41 -28.76 -11.76 7.02
CA TYR A 41 -27.57 -12.40 7.55
C TYR A 41 -27.42 -13.81 6.97
N SER A 42 -26.19 -14.18 6.61
CA SER A 42 -25.89 -15.45 5.95
C SER A 42 -24.54 -15.99 6.39
N ARG A 43 -24.43 -17.31 6.57
CA ARG A 43 -23.13 -18.00 6.66
C ARG A 43 -22.62 -18.51 5.31
N ASN A 44 -23.47 -18.51 4.27
CA ASN A 44 -23.03 -18.87 2.93
C ASN A 44 -22.17 -17.73 2.36
N GLY A 45 -20.87 -18.00 2.19
CA GLY A 45 -19.90 -17.04 1.66
C GLY A 45 -19.54 -17.24 0.19
N GLN A 46 -20.46 -17.77 -0.61
CA GLN A 46 -20.32 -17.83 -2.07
C GLN A 46 -20.70 -16.49 -2.70
N PHE A 47 -19.70 -15.71 -3.12
CA PHE A 47 -19.89 -14.40 -3.73
C PHE A 47 -19.39 -14.34 -5.18
N LYS A 48 -19.92 -13.35 -5.91
CA LYS A 48 -19.49 -12.97 -7.26
C LYS A 48 -19.55 -11.46 -7.40
N LEU A 49 -18.91 -10.91 -8.43
CA LEU A 49 -19.11 -9.52 -8.81
C LEU A 49 -20.36 -9.39 -9.70
N ASP A 50 -21.15 -8.34 -9.49
CA ASP A 50 -22.18 -7.91 -10.43
C ASP A 50 -21.61 -6.95 -11.50
N GLU A 51 -22.47 -6.46 -12.40
CA GLU A 51 -22.09 -5.50 -13.47
C GLU A 51 -21.55 -4.18 -12.91
N ASN A 52 -21.99 -3.79 -11.71
CA ASN A 52 -21.54 -2.59 -11.01
C ASN A 52 -20.30 -2.85 -10.12
N ARG A 53 -19.74 -4.06 -10.19
CA ARG A 53 -18.58 -4.51 -9.40
C ARG A 53 -18.81 -4.49 -7.89
N ASN A 54 -20.05 -4.70 -7.45
CA ASN A 54 -20.37 -5.01 -6.06
C ASN A 54 -20.16 -6.50 -5.80
N LEU A 55 -19.72 -6.85 -4.58
CA LEU A 55 -19.77 -8.24 -4.13
C LEU A 55 -21.22 -8.62 -3.82
N VAL A 56 -21.77 -9.55 -4.59
CA VAL A 56 -23.13 -10.05 -4.43
C VAL A 56 -23.14 -11.56 -4.24
N ASN A 57 -24.13 -12.06 -3.51
CA ASN A 57 -24.35 -13.50 -3.43
C ASN A 57 -25.09 -14.03 -4.68
N MET A 58 -25.35 -15.34 -4.70
CA MET A 58 -26.06 -16.00 -5.82
C MET A 58 -27.50 -15.51 -6.03
N GLN A 59 -28.10 -14.84 -5.04
CA GLN A 59 -29.45 -14.25 -5.10
C GLN A 59 -29.42 -12.75 -5.46
N GLY A 60 -28.26 -12.15 -5.66
CA GLY A 60 -28.11 -10.73 -5.99
C GLY A 60 -28.16 -9.78 -4.78
N MET A 61 -28.09 -10.29 -3.55
CA MET A 61 -27.95 -9.44 -2.36
C MET A 61 -26.50 -9.02 -2.20
N GLN A 62 -26.27 -7.75 -1.86
CA GLN A 62 -24.95 -7.14 -1.75
C GLN A 62 -24.32 -7.43 -0.38
N LEU A 63 -23.05 -7.81 -0.38
CA LEU A 63 -22.23 -7.93 0.81
C LEU A 63 -21.84 -6.55 1.32
N THR A 64 -21.98 -6.33 2.63
CA THR A 64 -21.68 -5.04 3.25
C THR A 64 -20.47 -5.09 4.17
N GLY A 65 -19.86 -3.93 4.36
CA GLY A 65 -18.69 -3.76 5.22
C GLY A 65 -18.30 -2.30 5.37
N TYR A 66 -17.14 -2.06 5.99
CA TYR A 66 -16.58 -0.73 6.14
C TYR A 66 -15.91 -0.28 4.83
N PRO A 67 -16.22 0.93 4.33
CA PRO A 67 -15.57 1.46 3.14
C PRO A 67 -14.12 1.88 3.43
N ALA A 68 -13.28 1.82 2.39
CA ALA A 68 -11.98 2.48 2.38
C ALA A 68 -12.11 3.89 1.79
N THR A 69 -11.60 4.91 2.48
CA THR A 69 -11.64 6.31 2.02
C THR A 69 -10.31 7.02 2.28
N GLY A 70 -10.09 8.15 1.61
CA GLY A 70 -8.86 8.94 1.70
C GLY A 70 -7.80 8.54 0.67
N THR A 71 -6.68 9.25 0.67
CA THR A 71 -5.54 9.00 -0.24
C THR A 71 -4.25 9.04 0.58
N PRO A 72 -3.60 7.89 0.87
CA PRO A 72 -4.00 6.53 0.49
C PRO A 72 -5.28 6.05 1.21
N PRO A 73 -6.08 5.15 0.60
CA PRO A 73 -7.31 4.65 1.22
C PRO A 73 -7.05 3.89 2.52
N THR A 74 -7.87 4.17 3.53
CA THR A 74 -7.85 3.46 4.82
C THR A 74 -9.26 3.11 5.26
N ILE A 75 -9.41 1.99 5.98
CA ILE A 75 -10.70 1.52 6.49
C ILE A 75 -11.23 2.49 7.55
N GLN A 76 -12.45 2.97 7.37
CA GLN A 76 -13.14 3.80 8.36
C GLN A 76 -13.92 2.94 9.34
N GLN A 77 -13.23 2.41 10.35
CA GLN A 77 -13.89 1.66 11.42
C GLN A 77 -14.88 2.56 12.17
N GLY A 78 -16.11 2.08 12.36
CA GLY A 78 -17.20 2.84 12.98
C GLY A 78 -18.07 3.64 12.01
N ALA A 79 -17.71 3.71 10.72
CA ALA A 79 -18.62 4.21 9.70
C ALA A 79 -19.82 3.27 9.49
N ASN A 80 -20.92 3.78 8.92
CA ASN A 80 -22.06 2.94 8.56
C ASN A 80 -21.66 1.88 7.52
N PRO A 81 -21.97 0.59 7.73
CA PRO A 81 -21.67 -0.44 6.74
C PRO A 81 -22.37 -0.18 5.40
N ALA A 82 -21.58 -0.17 4.33
CA ALA A 82 -22.02 0.05 2.96
C ALA A 82 -21.72 -1.18 2.09
N PRO A 83 -22.35 -1.34 0.91
CA PRO A 83 -21.99 -2.37 -0.06
C PRO A 83 -20.49 -2.32 -0.40
N ILE A 84 -19.83 -3.48 -0.38
CA ILE A 84 -18.43 -3.59 -0.79
C ILE A 84 -18.35 -3.57 -2.31
N THR A 85 -17.52 -2.66 -2.82
CA THR A 85 -17.25 -2.50 -4.26
C THR A 85 -15.78 -2.77 -4.55
N ILE A 86 -15.50 -3.41 -5.68
CA ILE A 86 -14.14 -3.63 -6.17
C ILE A 86 -13.99 -2.84 -7.46
N PRO A 87 -13.67 -1.54 -7.42
CA PRO A 87 -13.58 -0.72 -8.63
C PRO A 87 -12.43 -1.18 -9.55
N ASN A 88 -12.56 -0.95 -10.85
CA ASN A 88 -11.48 -1.10 -11.84
C ASN A 88 -10.81 0.23 -12.19
N THR A 89 -11.01 1.24 -11.34
CA THR A 89 -10.41 2.56 -11.54
C THR A 89 -8.89 2.45 -11.44
N LEU A 90 -8.19 3.21 -12.28
CA LEU A 90 -6.76 3.40 -12.21
C LEU A 90 -6.35 3.85 -10.80
N MET A 91 -5.35 3.18 -10.21
CA MET A 91 -4.69 3.66 -9.01
C MET A 91 -3.85 4.88 -9.37
N ALA A 92 -4.12 6.01 -8.70
CA ALA A 92 -3.39 7.25 -8.94
C ALA A 92 -1.89 7.10 -8.60
N ALA A 93 -1.05 7.87 -9.30
CA ALA A 93 0.35 8.02 -8.91
C ALA A 93 0.46 8.60 -7.49
N LYS A 94 1.56 8.29 -6.82
CA LYS A 94 1.93 8.92 -5.57
C LYS A 94 3.27 9.63 -5.74
N SER A 95 3.25 10.95 -5.60
CA SER A 95 4.47 11.75 -5.58
C SER A 95 5.34 11.36 -4.38
N THR A 96 6.65 11.34 -4.61
CA THR A 96 7.63 10.95 -3.59
C THR A 96 7.71 12.04 -2.52
N THR A 97 7.65 11.64 -1.25
CA THR A 97 7.82 12.55 -0.11
C THR A 97 9.00 12.19 0.78
N THR A 98 9.47 10.94 0.72
CA THR A 98 10.65 10.46 1.43
C THR A 98 11.48 9.54 0.55
N ALA A 99 12.79 9.72 0.57
CA ALA A 99 13.76 8.82 -0.05
C ALA A 99 14.92 8.57 0.92
N SER A 100 15.61 7.44 0.77
CA SER A 100 16.76 7.07 1.59
C SER A 100 17.85 6.43 0.73
N MET A 101 19.10 6.70 1.09
CA MET A 101 20.29 6.10 0.49
C MET A 101 21.30 5.80 1.60
N GLN A 102 21.56 4.51 1.83
CA GLN A 102 22.61 4.07 2.75
C GLN A 102 23.89 3.80 1.97
N ILE A 103 24.97 4.47 2.36
CA ILE A 103 26.28 4.35 1.72
C ILE A 103 27.38 4.04 2.73
N ASN A 104 28.32 3.19 2.32
CA ASN A 104 29.60 3.00 2.99
C ASN A 104 30.69 3.73 2.21
N LEU A 105 31.28 4.74 2.82
CA LEU A 105 32.34 5.56 2.23
C LEU A 105 33.71 5.10 2.73
N ASN A 106 34.67 5.00 1.81
CA ASN A 106 36.04 4.63 2.12
C ASN A 106 36.79 5.84 2.71
N SER A 107 37.24 5.73 3.96
CA SER A 107 37.94 6.83 4.64
C SER A 107 39.27 7.21 3.97
N THR A 108 39.91 6.27 3.27
CA THR A 108 41.22 6.46 2.63
C THR A 108 41.15 7.06 1.23
N ASP A 109 39.95 7.33 0.71
CA ASP A 109 39.79 7.99 -0.59
C ASP A 109 40.45 9.39 -0.59
N PRO A 110 41.12 9.78 -1.69
CA PRO A 110 41.68 11.11 -1.83
C PRO A 110 40.58 12.15 -2.08
N VAL A 111 40.89 13.41 -1.75
CA VAL A 111 40.12 14.56 -2.23
C VAL A 111 40.30 14.65 -3.75
N PRO A 112 39.22 14.77 -4.56
CA PRO A 112 39.33 14.90 -6.00
C PRO A 112 40.21 16.08 -6.41
N SER A 113 41.12 15.86 -7.36
CA SER A 113 42.04 16.91 -7.83
C SER A 113 41.40 17.91 -8.79
N LYS A 114 40.23 17.57 -9.37
CA LYS A 114 39.50 18.42 -10.30
C LYS A 114 38.46 19.24 -9.56
N THR A 115 38.58 20.56 -9.66
CA THR A 115 37.64 21.53 -9.11
C THR A 115 37.32 22.61 -10.15
N PRO A 116 36.08 23.13 -10.21
CA PRO A 116 34.94 22.80 -9.36
C PRO A 116 34.32 21.42 -9.67
N PHE A 117 33.38 20.97 -8.84
CA PHE A 117 32.54 19.79 -9.11
C PHE A 117 31.83 19.93 -10.48
N SER A 118 31.79 18.85 -11.25
CA SER A 118 31.04 18.77 -12.50
C SER A 118 30.44 17.39 -12.71
N VAL A 119 29.15 17.32 -13.03
CA VAL A 119 28.47 16.05 -13.38
C VAL A 119 29.03 15.37 -14.63
N SER A 120 29.71 16.13 -15.50
CA SER A 120 30.31 15.65 -16.74
C SER A 120 31.79 15.24 -16.59
N ASP A 121 32.42 15.52 -15.46
CA ASP A 121 33.81 15.17 -15.18
C ASP A 121 33.89 14.10 -14.09
N ALA A 122 34.17 12.86 -14.49
CA ALA A 122 34.26 11.71 -13.60
C ALA A 122 35.37 11.83 -12.54
N ASP A 123 36.39 12.66 -12.80
CA ASP A 123 37.51 12.89 -11.87
C ASP A 123 37.21 14.01 -10.86
N SER A 124 36.02 14.63 -10.91
CA SER A 124 35.58 15.70 -10.01
C SER A 124 34.75 15.22 -8.82
N TYR A 125 34.47 13.91 -8.70
CA TYR A 125 33.72 13.30 -7.60
C TYR A 125 34.22 11.90 -7.25
N ASN A 126 33.97 11.43 -6.02
CA ASN A 126 34.45 10.13 -5.54
C ASN A 126 33.45 9.00 -5.80
N LYS A 127 32.15 9.29 -5.71
CA LYS A 127 31.09 8.30 -5.93
C LYS A 127 29.85 8.94 -6.51
N LYS A 128 29.21 8.22 -7.43
CA LYS A 128 27.88 8.50 -7.95
C LYS A 128 26.92 7.39 -7.53
N GLY A 129 25.75 7.79 -7.05
CA GLY A 129 24.58 6.95 -6.82
C GLY A 129 23.37 7.47 -7.58
N THR A 130 22.32 6.65 -7.64
CA THR A 130 21.06 7.02 -8.28
C THR A 130 19.89 6.55 -7.43
N VAL A 131 18.86 7.36 -7.32
CA VAL A 131 17.55 6.98 -6.81
C VAL A 131 16.47 7.49 -7.76
N THR A 132 15.63 6.60 -8.27
CA THR A 132 14.48 6.98 -9.11
C THR A 132 13.32 7.38 -8.21
N VAL A 133 12.81 8.60 -8.38
CA VAL A 133 11.65 9.14 -7.65
C VAL A 133 10.52 9.45 -8.63
N TYR A 134 9.32 9.65 -8.11
CA TYR A 134 8.11 9.90 -8.90
C TYR A 134 7.46 11.25 -8.54
N ASP A 135 6.94 11.95 -9.53
CA ASP A 135 6.17 13.19 -9.39
C ASP A 135 4.66 12.96 -9.19
N SER A 136 3.86 14.03 -9.20
CA SER A 136 2.40 13.95 -8.98
C SER A 136 1.62 13.26 -10.11
N GLN A 137 2.18 13.17 -11.31
CA GLN A 137 1.59 12.44 -12.45
C GLN A 137 2.20 11.05 -12.62
N GLY A 138 3.26 10.73 -11.88
CA GLY A 138 3.96 9.47 -11.93
C GLY A 138 5.06 9.41 -12.98
N ASN A 139 5.54 10.56 -13.47
CA ASN A 139 6.77 10.61 -14.26
C ASN A 139 7.95 10.23 -13.37
N ALA A 140 8.88 9.46 -13.92
CA ALA A 140 10.08 9.05 -13.22
C ALA A 140 11.17 10.12 -13.35
N HIS A 141 11.86 10.40 -12.24
CA HIS A 141 13.01 11.28 -12.16
C HIS A 141 14.19 10.52 -11.59
N ASP A 142 15.26 10.38 -12.37
CA ASP A 142 16.48 9.72 -11.94
C ASP A 142 17.40 10.72 -11.24
N MET A 143 17.31 10.76 -9.91
CA MET A 143 18.11 11.64 -9.07
C MET A 143 19.49 11.04 -8.86
N ASN A 144 20.48 11.61 -9.56
CA ASN A 144 21.88 11.30 -9.33
C ASN A 144 22.37 12.01 -8.08
N VAL A 145 23.03 11.27 -7.19
CA VAL A 145 23.63 11.75 -5.93
C VAL A 145 25.13 11.57 -6.03
N TYR A 146 25.88 12.67 -5.92
CA TYR A 146 27.34 12.67 -6.03
C TYR A 146 27.96 12.96 -4.66
N PHE A 147 28.92 12.14 -4.27
CA PHE A 147 29.68 12.28 -3.03
C PHE A 147 31.09 12.76 -3.37
N VAL A 148 31.50 13.87 -2.76
CA VAL A 148 32.80 14.52 -2.98
C VAL A 148 33.47 14.73 -1.63
N LYS A 149 34.57 14.03 -1.37
CA LYS A 149 35.37 14.21 -0.16
C LYS A 149 36.02 15.58 -0.21
N THR A 150 35.80 16.42 0.80
CA THR A 150 36.37 17.78 0.85
C THR A 150 37.57 17.85 1.79
N LYS A 151 37.51 17.11 2.89
CA LYS A 151 38.59 16.92 3.87
C LYS A 151 38.29 15.64 4.67
N ASP A 152 39.14 15.32 5.64
CA ASP A 152 38.90 14.16 6.50
C ASP A 152 37.54 14.26 7.21
N ASN A 153 36.79 13.15 7.16
CA ASN A 153 35.47 12.99 7.76
C ASN A 153 34.35 13.91 7.24
N GLU A 154 34.57 14.65 6.16
CA GLU A 154 33.57 15.53 5.55
C GLU A 154 33.38 15.24 4.04
N TRP A 155 32.10 15.03 3.66
CA TRP A 155 31.71 14.73 2.28
C TRP A 155 30.60 15.66 1.81
N ALA A 156 30.88 16.47 0.81
CA ALA A 156 29.87 17.26 0.13
C ALA A 156 28.99 16.34 -0.73
N VAL A 157 27.68 16.59 -0.70
CA VAL A 157 26.69 15.85 -1.48
C VAL A 157 26.03 16.78 -2.47
N TYR A 158 26.09 16.45 -3.74
CA TYR A 158 25.40 17.15 -4.82
C TYR A 158 24.30 16.27 -5.39
N THR A 159 23.18 16.88 -5.80
CA THR A 159 22.06 16.18 -6.43
C THR A 159 21.78 16.77 -7.80
N HIS A 160 21.49 15.91 -8.78
CA HIS A 160 21.13 16.32 -10.14
C HIS A 160 20.03 15.41 -10.68
N ASP A 161 18.97 16.00 -11.21
CA ASP A 161 17.90 15.29 -11.90
C ASP A 161 18.34 15.01 -13.34
N SER A 162 18.65 13.75 -13.64
CA SER A 162 19.13 13.36 -14.98
C SER A 162 18.01 13.11 -15.99
N SER A 163 16.75 13.10 -15.55
CA SER A 163 15.59 12.92 -16.41
C SER A 163 15.07 14.24 -16.98
N ASP A 164 15.38 15.37 -16.34
CA ASP A 164 15.00 16.70 -16.82
C ASP A 164 16.03 17.23 -17.83
N PRO A 165 15.68 17.35 -19.13
CA PRO A 165 16.61 17.85 -20.15
C PRO A 165 16.94 19.35 -20.00
N ALA A 166 16.18 20.08 -19.19
CA ALA A 166 16.41 21.49 -18.86
C ALA A 166 17.10 21.67 -17.49
N ALA A 167 17.49 20.58 -16.82
CA ALA A 167 18.18 20.66 -15.54
C ALA A 167 19.49 21.44 -15.65
N THR A 168 19.69 22.38 -14.71
CA THR A 168 20.96 23.09 -14.59
C THR A 168 22.00 22.23 -13.88
N ALA A 169 23.27 22.38 -14.26
CA ALA A 169 24.36 21.72 -13.57
C ALA A 169 24.44 22.24 -12.11
N PRO A 170 24.58 21.36 -11.09
CA PRO A 170 24.62 21.81 -9.70
C PRO A 170 25.94 22.55 -9.43
N THR A 171 25.85 23.77 -8.89
CA THR A 171 27.03 24.57 -8.51
C THR A 171 27.30 24.60 -7.01
N THR A 172 26.31 24.24 -6.19
CA THR A 172 26.37 24.23 -4.72
C THR A 172 25.98 22.85 -4.20
N ALA A 173 26.66 22.40 -3.15
CA ALA A 173 26.32 21.14 -2.48
C ALA A 173 24.95 21.26 -1.80
N SER A 174 24.13 20.21 -1.92
CA SER A 174 22.81 20.13 -1.27
C SER A 174 22.96 19.95 0.25
N THR A 175 23.98 19.19 0.69
CA THR A 175 24.33 19.02 2.10
C THR A 175 25.81 18.62 2.25
N THR A 176 26.31 18.55 3.47
CA THR A 176 27.62 17.97 3.80
C THR A 176 27.46 16.94 4.90
N LEU A 177 27.81 15.69 4.61
CA LEU A 177 27.84 14.62 5.60
C LEU A 177 29.10 14.76 6.45
N LYS A 178 28.93 14.71 7.78
CA LYS A 178 30.04 14.72 8.73
C LYS A 178 30.02 13.45 9.56
N PHE A 179 31.14 12.76 9.59
CA PHE A 179 31.34 11.54 10.37
C PHE A 179 32.20 11.83 11.60
N ASN A 180 31.92 11.14 12.70
CA ASN A 180 32.81 11.15 13.85
C ASN A 180 34.02 10.23 13.65
N GLU A 181 34.95 10.22 14.61
CA GLU A 181 36.18 9.41 14.57
C GLU A 181 35.92 7.90 14.49
N ASN A 182 34.75 7.43 14.94
CA ASN A 182 34.33 6.03 14.84
C ASN A 182 33.65 5.70 13.51
N GLY A 183 33.56 6.65 12.57
CA GLY A 183 32.95 6.45 11.26
C GLY A 183 31.42 6.51 11.26
N ILE A 184 30.81 7.01 12.34
CA ILE A 184 29.35 7.14 12.49
C ILE A 184 28.92 8.53 12.03
N LEU A 185 27.84 8.61 11.24
CA LEU A 185 27.27 9.86 10.77
C LEU A 185 26.74 10.71 11.94
N GLU A 186 27.25 11.94 12.07
CA GLU A 186 26.89 12.88 13.14
C GLU A 186 25.95 13.99 12.65
N SER A 187 26.15 14.51 11.43
CA SER A 187 25.32 15.58 10.88
C SER A 187 25.23 15.57 9.35
N GLY A 188 24.27 16.32 8.81
CA GLY A 188 24.01 16.43 7.36
C GLY A 188 23.20 15.28 6.76
N GLY A 189 22.76 14.32 7.59
CA GLY A 189 22.12 13.08 7.16
C GLY A 189 20.70 13.18 6.58
N THR A 190 20.13 14.38 6.49
CA THR A 190 18.82 14.61 5.85
C THR A 190 18.83 15.93 5.11
N VAL A 191 18.28 15.96 3.90
CA VAL A 191 18.18 17.15 3.05
C VAL A 191 16.88 17.12 2.25
N ASN A 192 16.23 18.29 2.08
CA ASN A 192 15.07 18.40 1.22
C ASN A 192 15.53 18.65 -0.22
N ILE A 193 15.04 17.83 -1.15
CA ILE A 193 15.37 17.89 -2.58
C ILE A 193 14.07 18.13 -3.36
N THR A 194 14.16 18.97 -4.38
CA THR A 194 13.08 19.20 -5.35
C THR A 194 13.57 18.79 -6.73
N THR A 195 12.75 18.03 -7.45
CA THR A 195 13.06 17.58 -8.83
C THR A 195 12.88 18.71 -9.85
N GLY A 196 13.26 18.44 -11.09
CA GLY A 196 12.84 19.25 -12.23
C GLY A 196 11.33 19.19 -12.47
N THR A 197 10.85 20.04 -13.38
CA THR A 197 9.46 20.03 -13.86
C THR A 197 9.45 19.45 -15.27
N ILE A 198 8.93 18.24 -15.41
CA ILE A 198 8.84 17.54 -16.71
C ILE A 198 7.36 17.47 -17.12
N ASN A 199 7.08 17.65 -18.41
CA ASN A 199 5.74 17.51 -19.01
C ASN A 199 4.62 18.36 -18.37
N GLY A 200 4.96 19.44 -17.66
CA GLY A 200 3.99 20.32 -16.99
C GLY A 200 3.45 19.78 -15.65
N ALA A 201 3.98 18.64 -15.17
CA ALA A 201 3.68 18.13 -13.85
C ALA A 201 4.29 19.02 -12.75
N THR A 202 3.71 18.99 -11.54
CA THR A 202 4.33 19.64 -10.39
C THR A 202 5.55 18.82 -9.94
N ALA A 203 6.69 19.47 -9.77
CA ALA A 203 7.91 18.83 -9.27
C ALA A 203 7.68 18.11 -7.92
N ALA A 204 8.33 16.96 -7.74
CA ALA A 204 8.34 16.26 -6.45
C ALA A 204 9.27 16.99 -5.48
N THR A 205 8.83 17.17 -4.24
CA THR A 205 9.67 17.65 -3.14
C THR A 205 9.66 16.62 -2.03
N PHE A 206 10.85 16.12 -1.68
CA PHE A 206 11.00 15.01 -0.75
C PHE A 206 12.21 15.18 0.18
N SER A 207 12.14 14.52 1.33
CA SER A 207 13.24 14.42 2.28
C SER A 207 14.13 13.23 1.90
N LEU A 208 15.37 13.50 1.50
CA LEU A 208 16.39 12.49 1.22
C LEU A 208 17.23 12.24 2.48
N SER A 209 17.22 11.01 2.98
CA SER A 209 17.96 10.61 4.17
C SER A 209 19.16 9.72 3.85
N PHE A 210 20.27 9.98 4.54
CA PHE A 210 21.50 9.18 4.57
C PHE A 210 21.70 8.46 5.90
N LEU A 211 20.63 8.33 6.71
CA LEU A 211 20.69 7.66 8.01
C LEU A 211 21.28 6.25 7.88
N ASN A 212 22.06 5.83 8.89
CA ASN A 212 22.80 4.56 8.93
C ASN A 212 23.94 4.42 7.90
N SER A 213 24.27 5.47 7.16
CA SER A 213 25.51 5.51 6.38
C SER A 213 26.72 5.57 7.32
N MET A 214 27.84 4.98 6.88
CA MET A 214 29.08 4.92 7.66
C MET A 214 30.28 5.28 6.80
N GLN A 215 31.36 5.73 7.45
CA GLN A 215 32.66 5.92 6.83
C GLN A 215 33.68 5.02 7.52
N GLN A 216 34.24 4.06 6.80
CA GLN A 216 35.25 3.12 7.33
C GLN A 216 36.30 2.86 6.26
N ASN A 217 37.41 2.19 6.60
CA ASN A 217 38.39 1.74 5.61
C ASN A 217 37.86 0.49 4.87
N THR A 218 36.86 0.69 4.00
CA THR A 218 36.14 -0.38 3.29
C THR A 218 36.79 -0.77 1.96
N GLY A 219 37.88 -0.10 1.56
CA GLY A 219 38.58 -0.29 0.29
C GLY A 219 37.89 0.40 -0.90
N ALA A 220 36.56 0.33 -1.00
CA ALA A 220 35.81 1.05 -2.03
C ALA A 220 34.47 1.59 -1.50
N ASN A 221 34.00 2.68 -2.12
CA ASN A 221 32.68 3.25 -1.85
C ASN A 221 31.58 2.34 -2.39
N ASN A 222 30.60 1.99 -1.53
CA ASN A 222 29.50 1.12 -1.90
C ASN A 222 28.15 1.66 -1.43
N ILE A 223 27.16 1.66 -2.32
CA ILE A 223 25.76 1.97 -1.97
C ILE A 223 25.11 0.65 -1.57
N VAL A 224 24.63 0.60 -0.33
CA VAL A 224 24.11 -0.62 0.28
C VAL A 224 22.60 -0.75 0.04
N ALA A 225 21.87 0.35 0.15
CA ALA A 225 20.43 0.37 0.02
C ALA A 225 19.93 1.70 -0.51
N THR A 226 18.85 1.65 -1.29
CA THR A 226 18.06 2.81 -1.73
C THR A 226 16.59 2.48 -1.58
N ASN A 227 15.79 3.43 -1.08
CA ASN A 227 14.34 3.24 -0.95
C ASN A 227 13.62 4.60 -1.09
N GLN A 228 12.37 4.58 -1.53
CA GLN A 228 11.53 5.76 -1.72
C GLN A 228 10.05 5.34 -1.68
N ASN A 229 9.14 6.29 -1.41
CA ASN A 229 7.73 5.99 -1.10
C ASN A 229 6.69 6.42 -2.15
N GLY A 230 7.11 6.92 -3.30
CA GLY A 230 6.30 7.22 -4.48
C GLY A 230 6.24 6.07 -5.48
N TYR A 231 5.29 6.16 -6.40
CA TYR A 231 5.07 5.16 -7.44
C TYR A 231 4.27 5.72 -8.61
N LYS A 232 4.47 5.13 -9.79
CA LYS A 232 3.66 5.36 -10.99
C LYS A 232 2.21 4.86 -10.82
N PRO A 233 1.25 5.31 -11.66
CA PRO A 233 -0.10 4.76 -11.67
C PRO A 233 -0.12 3.26 -11.98
N GLY A 234 -1.18 2.57 -11.58
CA GLY A 234 -1.35 1.14 -11.80
C GLY A 234 -2.78 0.73 -12.11
N ASP A 235 -2.94 -0.24 -13.01
CA ASP A 235 -4.22 -0.88 -13.31
C ASP A 235 -4.45 -2.06 -12.37
N LEU A 236 -5.71 -2.34 -12.03
CA LEU A 236 -6.06 -3.48 -11.18
C LEU A 236 -5.78 -4.81 -11.92
N VAL A 237 -4.90 -5.63 -11.36
CA VAL A 237 -4.53 -6.95 -11.91
C VAL A 237 -5.35 -8.06 -11.26
N SER A 238 -5.44 -8.04 -9.93
CA SER A 238 -6.19 -9.03 -9.16
C SER A 238 -6.76 -8.42 -7.89
N TYR A 239 -7.61 -9.16 -7.20
CA TYR A 239 -8.11 -8.79 -5.88
C TYR A 239 -8.27 -10.05 -5.03
N GLN A 240 -8.20 -9.88 -3.71
CA GLN A 240 -8.34 -10.96 -2.75
C GLN A 240 -9.07 -10.48 -1.49
N ILE A 241 -9.62 -11.43 -0.75
CA ILE A 241 -10.16 -11.21 0.59
C ILE A 241 -9.19 -11.87 1.56
N ASN A 242 -8.58 -11.08 2.44
CA ASN A 242 -7.69 -11.58 3.48
C ASN A 242 -8.49 -12.22 4.62
N ASN A 243 -7.80 -12.96 5.50
CA ASN A 243 -8.42 -13.60 6.67
C ASN A 243 -9.01 -12.60 7.68
N ASP A 244 -8.54 -11.36 7.74
CA ASP A 244 -9.16 -10.31 8.56
C ASP A 244 -10.41 -9.67 7.90
N GLY A 245 -10.84 -10.21 6.75
CA GLY A 245 -11.97 -9.71 5.97
C GLY A 245 -11.65 -8.47 5.14
N THR A 246 -10.39 -8.00 5.12
CA THR A 246 -9.99 -6.89 4.25
C THR A 246 -9.99 -7.33 2.79
N VAL A 247 -10.59 -6.49 1.95
CA VAL A 247 -10.60 -6.68 0.49
C VAL A 247 -9.47 -5.82 -0.07
N VAL A 248 -8.51 -6.46 -0.72
CA VAL A 248 -7.30 -5.82 -1.25
C VAL A 248 -7.25 -6.02 -2.76
N GLY A 249 -6.94 -4.96 -3.49
CA GLY A 249 -6.61 -4.99 -4.92
C GLY A 249 -5.10 -4.94 -5.13
N ASN A 250 -4.59 -5.78 -6.02
CA ASN A 250 -3.18 -5.81 -6.43
C ASN A 250 -3.08 -5.16 -7.81
N TYR A 251 -2.16 -4.20 -7.95
CA TYR A 251 -2.06 -3.34 -9.13
C TYR A 251 -0.77 -3.59 -9.93
N SER A 252 -0.77 -3.18 -11.20
CA SER A 252 0.35 -3.38 -12.14
C SER A 252 1.62 -2.58 -11.82
N ASN A 253 1.55 -1.68 -10.84
CA ASN A 253 2.66 -0.91 -10.29
C ASN A 253 3.25 -1.53 -9.01
N GLU A 254 2.97 -2.83 -8.76
CA GLU A 254 3.45 -3.59 -7.61
C GLU A 254 2.93 -3.05 -6.26
N GLN A 255 1.88 -2.24 -6.28
CA GLN A 255 1.22 -1.74 -5.08
C GLN A 255 -0.04 -2.54 -4.77
N GLU A 256 -0.37 -2.58 -3.49
CA GLU A 256 -1.62 -3.10 -2.96
C GLU A 256 -2.47 -1.95 -2.40
N GLN A 257 -3.78 -2.00 -2.60
CA GLN A 257 -4.71 -1.01 -2.06
C GLN A 257 -5.89 -1.69 -1.38
N VAL A 258 -6.20 -1.26 -0.16
CA VAL A 258 -7.42 -1.68 0.53
C VAL A 258 -8.64 -1.03 -0.10
N LEU A 259 -9.68 -1.83 -0.36
CA LEU A 259 -10.92 -1.43 -1.01
C LEU A 259 -12.11 -1.41 -0.04
N GLY A 260 -12.00 -2.14 1.06
CA GLY A 260 -12.99 -2.20 2.12
C GLY A 260 -12.71 -3.37 3.07
N GLN A 261 -13.53 -3.52 4.10
CA GLN A 261 -13.44 -4.63 5.04
C GLN A 261 -14.82 -5.19 5.32
N ILE A 262 -15.00 -6.50 5.14
CA ILE A 262 -16.28 -7.18 5.38
C ILE A 262 -16.65 -7.06 6.87
N VAL A 263 -17.89 -6.68 7.15
CA VAL A 263 -18.40 -6.68 8.53
C VAL A 263 -19.10 -7.99 8.83
N LEU A 264 -18.75 -8.58 9.97
CA LEU A 264 -19.45 -9.73 10.53
C LEU A 264 -20.40 -9.28 11.64
N ALA A 265 -21.53 -9.96 11.75
CA ALA A 265 -22.50 -9.76 12.81
C ALA A 265 -22.59 -11.00 13.70
N ASN A 266 -22.65 -10.79 15.02
CA ASN A 266 -23.01 -11.80 16.01
C ASN A 266 -24.34 -11.44 16.70
N PHE A 267 -25.01 -12.48 17.22
CA PHE A 267 -26.29 -12.36 17.89
C PHE A 267 -26.22 -12.96 19.29
N ALA A 268 -26.94 -12.36 20.24
CA ALA A 268 -27.05 -12.88 21.60
C ALA A 268 -27.86 -14.20 21.66
N ASN A 269 -28.77 -14.40 20.70
CA ASN A 269 -29.56 -15.63 20.59
C ASN A 269 -29.76 -15.99 19.11
N ASN A 270 -29.01 -16.99 18.62
CA ASN A 270 -29.07 -17.45 17.23
C ASN A 270 -30.39 -18.17 16.91
N GLU A 271 -31.03 -18.82 17.88
CA GLU A 271 -32.30 -19.55 17.68
C GLU A 271 -33.49 -18.62 17.42
N GLY A 272 -33.33 -17.32 17.70
CA GLY A 272 -34.34 -16.30 17.40
C GLY A 272 -34.36 -15.87 15.93
N LEU A 273 -33.42 -16.35 15.10
CA LEU A 273 -33.33 -15.92 13.70
C LEU A 273 -34.43 -16.58 12.84
N ALA A 274 -35.26 -15.76 12.18
CA ALA A 274 -36.27 -16.27 11.26
C ALA A 274 -35.61 -16.67 9.93
N SER A 275 -35.70 -17.95 9.60
CA SER A 275 -35.20 -18.51 8.35
C SER A 275 -36.11 -18.12 7.17
N ARG A 276 -35.54 -17.54 6.11
CA ARG A 276 -36.28 -17.18 4.89
C ARG A 276 -35.77 -17.98 3.70
N ALA A 277 -36.41 -19.13 3.46
CA ALA A 277 -36.17 -19.95 2.27
C ALA A 277 -36.78 -19.32 1.02
N ILE A 278 -35.94 -19.02 0.03
CA ILE A 278 -36.39 -18.73 -1.33
C ILE A 278 -36.24 -20.03 -2.12
N THR A 279 -37.35 -20.70 -2.40
CA THR A 279 -37.40 -21.86 -3.27
C THR A 279 -37.39 -21.39 -4.72
N SER A 280 -36.27 -21.60 -5.42
CA SER A 280 -36.26 -21.72 -6.88
C SER A 280 -35.94 -23.17 -7.23
N GLY A 281 -36.59 -23.68 -8.27
CA GLY A 281 -36.79 -25.10 -8.56
C GLY A 281 -35.64 -26.07 -8.24
N ARG A 282 -36.01 -27.18 -7.58
CA ARG A 282 -35.32 -28.49 -7.47
C ARG A 282 -34.00 -28.63 -6.72
N ARG A 283 -33.44 -27.64 -6.02
CA ARG A 283 -32.45 -27.90 -4.94
C ARG A 283 -32.66 -26.98 -3.75
N ARG A 284 -32.93 -27.55 -2.57
CA ARG A 284 -32.87 -26.82 -1.28
C ARG A 284 -31.46 -26.25 -1.13
N ARG A 285 -31.33 -24.93 -1.21
CA ARG A 285 -30.11 -24.19 -0.87
C ARG A 285 -30.38 -23.37 0.39
N LEU A 286 -29.37 -23.26 1.26
CA LEU A 286 -29.52 -22.68 2.59
C LEU A 286 -30.05 -21.22 2.51
N PRO A 287 -31.10 -20.89 3.28
CA PRO A 287 -31.71 -19.57 3.31
C PRO A 287 -30.80 -18.51 3.95
N GLY A 288 -30.93 -17.25 3.49
CA GLY A 288 -30.56 -16.11 4.32
C GLY A 288 -31.55 -15.97 5.47
N LEU A 289 -31.06 -15.69 6.67
CA LEU A 289 -31.92 -15.42 7.83
C LEU A 289 -32.18 -13.91 7.94
N ARG A 290 -33.40 -13.55 8.31
CA ARG A 290 -33.80 -12.16 8.58
C ARG A 290 -34.21 -12.09 10.04
N CYS A 291 -33.73 -11.12 10.81
CA CYS A 291 -34.28 -10.92 12.15
C CYS A 291 -34.17 -9.48 12.65
N TRP A 292 -35.06 -9.18 13.60
CA TRP A 292 -35.18 -7.96 14.38
C TRP A 292 -34.36 -8.11 15.67
N GLY A 293 -33.12 -7.64 15.68
CA GLY A 293 -32.24 -7.65 16.86
C GLY A 293 -30.91 -6.94 16.56
N LEU A 294 -30.36 -6.22 17.53
CA LEU A 294 -29.13 -5.43 17.38
C LEU A 294 -27.91 -6.37 17.28
N PRO A 295 -27.10 -6.30 16.21
CA PRO A 295 -25.90 -7.11 16.06
C PRO A 295 -24.78 -6.61 17.00
N VAL A 296 -23.96 -7.53 17.48
CA VAL A 296 -22.70 -7.26 18.20
C VAL A 296 -21.53 -7.51 17.23
N PRO A 297 -20.49 -6.65 17.19
CA PRO A 297 -19.36 -6.84 16.26
C PRO A 297 -18.58 -8.14 16.53
N ALA A 298 -18.08 -8.79 15.47
CA ALA A 298 -17.26 -10.00 15.53
C ALA A 298 -15.89 -9.78 14.85
N THR A 299 -14.86 -10.54 15.25
CA THR A 299 -13.45 -10.16 15.10
C THR A 299 -12.61 -10.94 14.06
N SER A 300 -13.15 -11.87 13.26
CA SER A 300 -12.33 -12.53 12.22
C SER A 300 -13.10 -13.28 11.12
N VAL A 301 -12.59 -13.21 9.89
CA VAL A 301 -12.96 -14.04 8.72
C VAL A 301 -11.89 -15.15 8.59
N SER A 302 -12.06 -16.19 7.75
CA SER A 302 -11.02 -17.21 7.50
C SER A 302 -11.05 -17.71 6.06
#